data_AF-R6UBE3-F1
#
_entry.id   AF-R6UBE3-F1
#
_cell.length_a   1.000
_cell.length_b   1.000
_cell.length_c   1.000
_cell.angle_alpha   90.00
_cell.angle_beta   90.00
_cell.angle_gamma   90.00
#
_symmetry.space_group_name_H-M   'P 1'
#
loop_
_entity.id
_entity.type
_entity.pdbx_description
1 polymer ?
#
loop_
_entity_poly.entity_id
_entity_poly.type
_entity_poly.pdbx_seq_one_letter_code
_entity_poly.pdbx_strand_id
1 'polypeptide(L)'
;MQFDVKIRKVIENGKPLKAVASVTVDGAFVIHNVRVIETENAKFVAMPYATYQDAEGKDVRNDIVHPIKSEVRKALETAVFAAYEQKISEKAE
;
A
#
# COMPACT_ATOMS: atom_id res chain seq x y z
N MET A 1 2.26 2.59 -17.45
CA MET A 1 2.94 2.03 -16.27
C MET A 1 2.28 0.71 -15.94
N GLN A 2 3.05 -0.35 -15.98
CA GLN A 2 2.71 -1.68 -15.49
C GLN A 2 3.11 -1.79 -14.01
N PHE A 3 2.25 -2.41 -13.21
CA PHE A 3 2.48 -2.62 -11.79
C PHE A 3 2.41 -4.10 -11.47
N ASP A 4 3.52 -4.70 -11.05
CA ASP A 4 3.55 -6.06 -10.53
C ASP A 4 3.52 -6.01 -9.01
N VAL A 5 2.47 -6.57 -8.41
CA VAL A 5 2.24 -6.47 -6.97
C VAL A 5 2.45 -7.82 -6.30
N LYS A 6 3.27 -7.83 -5.25
CA LYS A 6 3.46 -9.00 -4.37
C LYS A 6 2.98 -8.68 -2.96
N ILE A 7 1.94 -9.38 -2.52
CA ILE A 7 1.48 -9.33 -1.13
C ILE A 7 2.48 -10.08 -0.25
N ARG A 8 3.09 -9.38 0.70
CA ARG A 8 4.07 -9.95 1.65
C ARG A 8 3.38 -10.55 2.86
N LYS A 9 2.34 -9.91 3.37
CA LYS A 9 1.63 -10.34 4.58
C LYS A 9 0.18 -9.88 4.52
N VAL A 10 -0.72 -10.81 4.83
CA VAL A 10 -2.14 -10.53 5.10
C VAL A 10 -2.33 -10.52 6.63
N ILE A 11 -3.17 -9.60 7.13
CA ILE A 11 -3.37 -9.32 8.54
C ILE A 11 -4.87 -9.36 8.84
N GLU A 12 -5.28 -10.24 9.76
CA GLU A 12 -6.68 -10.55 10.10
C GLU A 12 -6.94 -10.28 11.59
N ASN A 13 -6.50 -9.12 12.08
CA ASN A 13 -6.49 -8.83 13.52
C ASN A 13 -7.56 -7.81 13.93
N GLY A 14 -8.61 -7.62 13.11
CA GLY A 14 -9.63 -6.57 13.30
C GLY A 14 -9.11 -5.13 13.17
N LYS A 15 -7.81 -4.95 12.91
CA LYS A 15 -7.16 -3.65 12.74
C LYS A 15 -7.35 -3.13 11.30
N PRO A 16 -7.23 -1.81 11.09
CA PRO A 16 -7.43 -1.22 9.77
C PRO A 16 -6.34 -1.63 8.76
N LEU A 17 -5.15 -2.03 9.22
CA LEU A 17 -4.12 -2.57 8.33
C LEU A 17 -4.47 -4.02 7.94
N LYS A 18 -4.72 -4.24 6.66
CA LYS A 18 -5.14 -5.53 6.10
C LYS A 18 -4.03 -6.29 5.40
N ALA A 19 -3.12 -5.59 4.73
CA ALA A 19 -1.97 -6.21 4.11
C ALA A 19 -0.78 -5.28 3.95
N VAL A 20 0.40 -5.88 3.80
CA VAL A 20 1.63 -5.22 3.38
C VAL A 20 2.07 -5.83 2.04
N ALA A 21 2.37 -4.98 1.09
CA ALA A 21 2.72 -5.32 -0.28
C ALA A 21 4.05 -4.69 -0.70
N SER A 22 4.61 -5.21 -1.80
CA SER A 22 5.64 -4.54 -2.60
C SER A 22 5.14 -4.40 -4.02
N VAL A 23 5.42 -3.26 -4.64
CA VAL A 23 4.97 -2.92 -5.99
C VAL A 23 6.21 -2.70 -6.85
N THR A 24 6.35 -3.49 -7.90
CA THR A 24 7.34 -3.26 -8.96
C THR A 24 6.72 -2.37 -10.01
N VAL A 25 7.41 -1.29 -10.39
CA VAL A 25 6.95 -0.36 -11.42
C VAL A 25 7.76 -0.60 -12.68
N ASP A 26 7.07 -0.93 -13.78
CA ASP A 26 7.64 -1.17 -15.11
C ASP A 26 8.85 -2.15 -15.12
N GLY A 27 8.89 -3.10 -14.17
CA GLY A 27 10.03 -4.01 -13.99
C GLY A 27 11.36 -3.33 -13.60
N ALA A 28 11.36 -2.01 -13.38
CA ALA A 28 12.58 -1.22 -13.24
C ALA A 28 12.98 -0.97 -11.78
N PHE A 29 12.00 -0.80 -10.89
CA PHE A 29 12.25 -0.58 -9.47
C PHE A 29 11.11 -1.10 -8.60
N VAL A 30 11.42 -1.44 -7.36
CA VAL A 30 10.45 -1.94 -6.37
C VAL A 30 10.26 -0.92 -5.26
N ILE A 31 8.99 -0.65 -4.96
CA ILE A 31 8.54 0.11 -3.80
C ILE A 31 8.10 -0.89 -2.72
N HIS A 32 8.77 -0.85 -1.57
CA HIS A 32 8.42 -1.66 -0.40
C HIS A 32 7.50 -0.92 0.55
N ASN A 33 6.84 -1.66 1.46
CA ASN A 33 5.98 -1.12 2.52
C ASN A 33 4.75 -0.35 2.03
N VAL A 34 4.22 -0.75 0.86
CA VAL A 34 2.88 -0.34 0.42
C VAL A 34 1.85 -1.09 1.26
N ARG A 35 0.83 -0.41 1.77
CA ARG A 35 -0.12 -1.00 2.73
C ARG A 35 -1.55 -0.91 2.22
N VAL A 36 -2.29 -2.00 2.40
CA VAL A 36 -3.75 -2.02 2.20
C VAL A 36 -4.40 -1.68 3.52
N ILE A 37 -5.14 -0.58 3.56
CA ILE A 37 -5.88 -0.14 4.73
C ILE A 37 -7.38 -0.18 4.43
N GLU A 38 -8.14 -0.73 5.36
CA GLU A 38 -9.59 -0.81 5.28
C GLU A 38 -10.16 -0.41 6.64
N THR A 39 -10.87 0.73 6.66
CA THR A 39 -11.65 1.22 7.78
C THR A 39 -13.13 1.01 7.50
N GLU A 40 -14.00 1.28 8.47
CA GLU A 40 -15.45 1.20 8.30
C GLU A 40 -15.97 2.10 7.16
N ASN A 41 -15.24 3.18 6.86
CA ASN A 41 -15.66 4.19 5.88
C ASN A 41 -14.96 4.06 4.52
N ALA A 42 -13.75 3.50 4.47
CA ALA A 42 -12.94 3.49 3.25
C ALA A 42 -11.89 2.37 3.20
N LYS A 43 -11.71 1.81 1.99
CA LYS A 43 -10.59 0.93 1.63
C LYS A 43 -9.65 1.70 0.70
N PHE A 44 -8.38 1.86 1.09
CA PHE A 44 -7.39 2.64 0.35
C PHE A 44 -5.98 2.04 0.46
N VAL A 45 -5.10 2.42 -0.47
CA VAL A 45 -3.69 2.04 -0.42
C VAL A 45 -2.88 3.17 0.20
N ALA A 46 -2.25 2.87 1.34
CA ALA A 46 -1.33 3.79 2.00
C ALA A 46 0.09 3.58 1.47
N MET A 47 0.67 4.68 1.00
CA MET A 47 2.04 4.69 0.49
C MET A 47 3.05 4.47 1.63
N PRO A 48 4.31 4.14 1.29
CA PRO A 48 5.39 4.08 2.27
C PRO A 48 5.67 5.49 2.79
N TYR A 49 5.74 5.65 4.11
CA TYR A 49 6.09 6.91 4.75
C TYR A 49 7.26 6.70 5.72
N ALA A 50 7.99 7.78 5.97
CA ALA A 50 8.90 7.91 7.09
C ALA A 50 8.27 8.85 8.13
N THR A 51 8.57 8.60 9.40
CA THR A 51 8.27 9.53 10.49
C THR A 51 9.57 10.22 10.89
N TYR A 52 9.53 11.52 11.08
CA TYR A 52 10.64 12.32 11.60
C TYR A 52 10.12 13.33 12.62
N GLN A 53 11.00 13.81 13.50
CA GLN A 53 10.65 14.87 14.45
C GLN A 53 10.88 16.24 13.82
N ASP A 54 9.89 17.13 13.93
CA ASP A 54 10.05 18.52 13.55
C ASP A 54 10.86 19.33 14.59
N ALA A 55 11.03 20.63 14.33
CA ALA A 55 11.77 21.54 15.22
C ALA A 55 11.12 21.70 16.62
N GLU A 56 9.85 21.33 16.77
CA GLU A 56 9.11 21.34 18.04
C GLU A 56 9.09 19.95 18.70
N GLY A 57 9.76 18.95 18.12
CA GLY A 57 9.81 17.57 18.61
C GLY A 57 8.55 16.75 18.31
N LYS A 58 7.66 17.20 17.41
CA LYS A 58 6.46 16.47 17.01
C LYS A 58 6.78 15.48 15.89
N ASP A 59 6.18 14.30 15.98
CA ASP A 59 6.27 13.28 14.94
C ASP A 59 5.46 13.70 13.71
N VAL A 60 6.16 13.97 12.60
CA VAL A 60 5.59 14.29 11.30
C VAL A 60 5.77 13.11 10.36
N ARG A 61 4.70 12.75 9.64
CA ARG A 61 4.73 11.72 8.61
C ARG A 61 4.90 12.35 7.23
N ASN A 62 5.85 11.84 6.47
CA ASN A 62 5.97 12.15 5.05
C ASN A 62 6.02 10.88 4.22
N ASP A 63 5.19 10.87 3.17
CA ASP A 63 5.24 9.83 2.14
C ASP A 63 6.60 9.89 1.44
N ILE A 64 7.31 8.76 1.45
CA ILE A 64 8.59 8.58 0.76
C ILE A 64 8.33 8.49 -0.75
N VAL A 65 7.20 7.88 -1.12
CA VAL A 65 6.78 7.70 -2.51
C VAL A 65 5.32 8.10 -2.61
N HIS A 66 4.98 8.98 -3.55
CA HIS A 66 3.60 9.31 -3.85
C HIS A 66 3.39 9.55 -5.35
N PRO A 67 2.30 9.03 -5.94
CA PRO A 67 1.94 9.36 -7.32
C PRO A 67 1.49 10.82 -7.42
N ILE A 68 2.01 11.55 -8.39
CA ILE A 68 1.64 12.95 -8.65
C ILE A 68 0.29 13.03 -9.39
N LYS A 69 0.08 12.15 -10.37
CA LYS A 69 -1.14 12.11 -11.19
C LYS A 69 -2.19 11.18 -10.59
N SER A 70 -3.44 11.63 -10.59
CA SER A 70 -4.59 10.86 -10.09
C SER A 70 -4.80 9.53 -10.84
N GLU A 71 -4.55 9.51 -12.15
CA GLU A 71 -4.61 8.30 -12.98
C GLU A 71 -3.63 7.22 -12.51
N VAL A 72 -2.40 7.63 -12.18
CA VAL A 72 -1.37 6.71 -11.67
C VAL A 72 -1.74 6.19 -10.29
N ARG A 73 -2.30 7.04 -9.43
CA ARG A 73 -2.85 6.61 -8.12
C ARG A 73 -3.90 5.53 -8.30
N LYS A 74 -4.91 5.76 -9.15
CA LYS A 74 -5.99 4.80 -9.40
C LYS A 74 -5.47 3.49 -9.98
N ALA A 75 -4.53 3.54 -10.92
CA ALA A 75 -3.95 2.35 -11.52
C ALA A 75 -3.18 1.50 -10.49
N LEU A 76 -2.40 2.16 -9.62
CA LEU A 76 -1.67 1.48 -8.53
C LEU A 76 -2.63 0.89 -7.50
N GLU A 77 -3.63 1.65 -7.05
CA GLU A 77 -4.66 1.15 -6.12
C GLU A 77 -5.36 -0.09 -6.68
N THR A 78 -5.79 -0.03 -7.94
CA THR A 78 -6.44 -1.15 -8.64
C THR A 78 -5.56 -2.39 -8.65
N ALA A 79 -4.28 -2.25 -9.05
CA ALA A 79 -3.34 -3.37 -9.10
C ALA A 79 -3.10 -3.99 -7.72
N VAL A 80 -2.98 -3.15 -6.68
CA VAL A 80 -2.74 -3.63 -5.31
C VAL A 80 -3.96 -4.33 -4.74
N PHE A 81 -5.18 -3.82 -4.97
CA PHE A 81 -6.40 -4.47 -4.51
C PHE A 81 -6.65 -5.80 -5.20
N ALA A 82 -6.44 -5.88 -6.52
CA ALA A 82 -6.56 -7.13 -7.26
C ALA A 82 -5.63 -8.22 -6.70
N ALA A 83 -4.35 -7.89 -6.47
CA ALA A 83 -3.39 -8.82 -5.89
C ALA A 83 -3.74 -9.20 -4.44
N TYR A 84 -4.31 -8.27 -3.67
CA TYR A 84 -4.77 -8.54 -2.30
C TYR A 84 -5.96 -9.51 -2.29
N GLU A 85 -6.96 -9.28 -3.15
CA GLU A 85 -8.16 -10.13 -3.24
C GLU A 85 -7.80 -11.54 -3.70
N GLN A 86 -6.93 -11.68 -4.70
CA GLN A 86 -6.37 -12.98 -5.11
C GLN A 86 -5.67 -13.70 -3.95
N LYS A 87 -4.85 -12.97 -3.17
CA LYS A 87 -4.13 -13.58 -2.04
C LYS A 87 -5.06 -14.07 -0.94
N ILE A 88 -6.19 -13.39 -0.71
CA ILE A 88 -7.18 -13.81 0.27
C ILE A 88 -7.96 -15.03 -0.24
N SER A 89 -8.35 -15.05 -1.53
CA SER A 89 -9.07 -16.20 -2.09
C SER A 89 -8.22 -17.47 -2.05
N GLU A 90 -6.93 -17.38 -2.39
CA GLU A 90 -5.98 -18.50 -2.30
C GLU A 90 -5.76 -19.02 -0.87
N LYS A 91 -6.03 -18.21 0.16
CA LYS A 91 -5.86 -18.58 1.57
C LYS A 91 -7.14 -19.15 2.18
N ALA A 92 -8.29 -18.86 1.56
CA ALA A 92 -9.59 -19.37 1.99
C ALA A 92 -9.90 -20.78 1.44
N GLU A 93 -9.13 -21.21 0.44
CA GLU A 93 -9.10 -22.57 -0.11
C GLU A 93 -8.03 -23.43 0.58
#